data_AF-A0A2P8H5K6-F1
#
_entry.id   AF-A0A2P8H5K6-F1
#
_cell.length_a   1.000
_cell.length_b   1.000
_cell.length_c   1.000
_cell.angle_alpha   90.00
_cell.angle_beta   90.00
_cell.angle_gamma   90.00
#
_symmetry.space_group_name_H-M   'P 1'
#
loop_
_entity.id
_entity.type
_entity.pdbx_description
1 polymer ?
#
loop_
_entity_poly.entity_id
_entity_poly.type
_entity_poly.pdbx_seq_one_letter_code
_entity_poly.pdbx_strand_id
1 'polypeptide(L)'
;MLNNRQREFRKKMKEVEQKKSNHNPIYSYREQRFEGEKPRKQYKRPLVQVGGIVSLLVLLWNLYAFSSHLFPWTANSSFVSTNQLEVHQYIQESAEIELALNEQIRSLITQYNENSLTDFHIEEAQKNMFELQKKMETNEPRFLAMKSYLREQFSLAYQLTNVLKTKNSEIKYREMEYIITNQNAQSVRRNEVLVELLESEKIPYEWLENGTISYQYEV
;
A
#
# COMPACT_ATOMS: atom_id res chain seq x y z
N MET A 1 -9.52 27.47 -43.29
CA MET A 1 -10.11 27.54 -41.93
C MET A 1 -10.12 26.13 -41.36
N LEU A 2 -9.45 25.86 -40.23
CA LEU A 2 -9.39 24.51 -39.64
C LEU A 2 -10.70 24.17 -38.93
N ASN A 3 -11.19 22.95 -39.15
CA ASN A 3 -12.42 22.40 -38.59
C ASN A 3 -12.32 22.32 -37.05
N ASN A 4 -13.41 22.60 -36.33
CA ASN A 4 -13.42 22.72 -34.86
C ASN A 4 -12.84 21.49 -34.15
N ARG A 5 -13.05 20.29 -34.71
CA ARG A 5 -12.46 19.04 -34.20
C ARG A 5 -10.93 19.00 -34.25
N GLN A 6 -10.30 19.61 -35.25
CA GLN A 6 -8.84 19.65 -35.37
C GLN A 6 -8.23 20.65 -34.37
N ARG A 7 -8.96 21.70 -33.99
CA ARG A 7 -8.55 22.63 -32.93
C ARG A 7 -8.62 21.97 -31.56
N GLU A 8 -9.68 21.22 -31.28
CA GLU A 8 -9.81 20.47 -30.03
C GLU A 8 -8.76 19.37 -29.90
N PHE A 9 -8.46 18.65 -30.98
CA PHE A 9 -7.40 17.64 -30.99
C PHE A 9 -6.03 18.26 -30.69
N ARG A 10 -5.69 19.39 -31.33
CA ARG A 10 -4.44 20.11 -31.05
C ARG A 10 -4.38 20.66 -29.62
N LYS A 11 -5.51 21.09 -29.06
CA LYS A 11 -5.59 21.54 -27.67
C LYS A 11 -5.34 20.38 -26.70
N LYS A 12 -5.96 19.22 -26.92
CA LYS A 12 -5.72 18.00 -26.13
C LYS A 12 -4.28 17.49 -26.24
N MET A 13 -3.69 17.50 -27.43
CA MET A 13 -2.29 17.09 -27.62
C MET A 13 -1.32 18.04 -26.91
N LYS A 14 -1.59 19.35 -26.92
CA LYS A 14 -0.76 20.35 -26.24
C LYS A 14 -0.87 20.25 -24.70
N GLU A 15 -2.03 19.88 -24.17
CA GLU A 15 -2.22 19.57 -22.74
C GLU A 15 -1.49 18.28 -22.33
N VAL A 16 -1.48 17.25 -23.19
CA VAL A 16 -0.74 16.01 -22.95
C VAL A 16 0.78 16.24 -22.99
N GLU A 17 1.27 17.07 -23.91
CA GLU A 17 2.69 17.49 -23.94
C GLU A 17 3.07 18.32 -22.71
N GLN A 18 2.21 19.23 -22.23
CA GLN A 18 2.45 19.95 -20.98
C GLN A 18 2.47 19.03 -19.75
N LYS A 19 1.61 18.00 -19.70
CA LYS A 19 1.65 17.00 -18.62
C LYS A 19 2.91 16.14 -18.66
N LYS A 20 3.43 15.81 -19.85
CA LYS A 20 4.73 15.12 -20.00
C LYS A 20 5.93 16.02 -19.65
N SER A 21 5.87 17.30 -20.00
CA SER A 21 6.93 18.28 -19.66
C SER A 21 7.00 18.60 -18.16
N ASN A 22 5.90 18.46 -17.41
CA ASN A 22 5.90 18.60 -15.95
C ASN A 22 6.29 17.30 -15.21
N HIS A 23 6.50 16.20 -15.94
CA HIS A 23 7.14 14.98 -15.45
C HIS A 23 8.63 15.01 -15.81
N ASN A 24 9.35 16.03 -15.32
CA ASN A 24 10.80 15.92 -15.25
C ASN A 24 11.13 14.90 -14.15
N PRO A 25 11.94 13.85 -14.41
CA PRO A 25 12.51 13.05 -13.35
C PRO A 25 13.47 13.97 -12.57
N ILE A 26 13.08 14.38 -11.36
CA ILE A 26 13.97 15.07 -10.44
C ILE A 26 14.96 14.04 -9.92
N TYR A 27 16.03 13.85 -10.69
CA TYR A 27 17.31 13.38 -10.19
C TYR A 27 18.27 14.56 -10.15
N SER A 28 19.09 14.58 -9.09
CA SER A 28 20.26 15.44 -8.83
C SER A 28 19.92 16.78 -8.13
N TYR A 29 20.69 17.33 -7.17
CA TYR A 29 22.06 17.10 -6.69
C TYR A 29 22.13 17.42 -5.19
N ARG A 30 23.11 16.81 -4.52
CA ARG A 30 23.75 17.24 -3.26
C ARG A 30 23.78 18.77 -3.13
N GLU A 31 22.94 19.36 -2.27
CA GLU A 31 23.04 20.79 -1.93
C GLU A 31 24.26 21.02 -1.03
N GLN A 32 25.37 21.44 -1.65
CA GLN A 32 26.42 22.20 -0.98
C GLN A 32 25.80 23.51 -0.47
N ARG A 33 25.69 23.64 0.86
CA ARG A 33 25.24 24.87 1.51
C ARG A 33 26.30 25.95 1.34
N PHE A 34 25.90 27.13 0.87
CA PHE A 34 26.69 28.35 1.01
C PHE A 34 26.44 28.99 2.38
N GLU A 35 27.49 29.41 3.07
CA GLU A 35 27.51 29.90 4.47
C GLU A 35 26.79 31.25 4.71
N GLY A 36 25.90 31.70 3.81
CA GLY A 36 25.37 33.07 3.81
C GLY A 36 23.85 33.26 3.97
N GLU A 37 23.04 32.20 4.00
CA GLU A 37 21.58 32.38 4.04
C GLU A 37 21.03 32.62 5.46
N LYS A 38 20.44 33.81 5.65
CA LYS A 38 19.74 34.22 6.89
C LYS A 38 18.59 33.26 7.23
N PRO A 39 18.32 32.98 8.52
CA PRO A 39 17.31 32.02 8.92
C PRO A 39 15.91 32.49 8.51
N ARG A 40 15.24 31.73 7.64
CA ARG A 40 13.84 31.98 7.27
C ARG A 40 12.92 31.69 8.47
N LYS A 41 11.99 32.62 8.68
CA LYS A 41 10.92 32.68 9.70
C LYS A 41 10.36 31.29 10.06
N GLN A 42 10.28 31.01 11.36
CA GLN A 42 9.62 29.82 11.92
C GLN A 42 8.17 29.74 11.43
N TYR A 43 7.93 28.81 10.50
CA TYR A 43 6.59 28.51 10.01
C TYR A 43 5.86 27.69 11.08
N LYS A 44 4.65 28.12 11.46
CA LYS A 44 3.77 27.33 12.32
C LYS A 44 3.45 26.02 11.60
N ARG A 45 3.71 24.90 12.27
CA ARG A 45 3.55 23.55 11.75
C ARG A 45 2.11 23.37 11.23
N PRO A 46 1.88 23.01 9.96
CA PRO A 46 0.62 22.39 9.62
C PRO A 46 0.63 21.06 10.36
N LEU A 47 -0.22 20.94 11.38
CA LEU A 47 -0.61 19.62 11.85
C LEU A 47 -1.01 18.83 10.59
N VAL A 48 -0.48 17.63 10.42
CA VAL A 48 -0.95 16.67 9.43
C VAL A 48 -2.36 16.27 9.89
N GLN A 49 -3.29 17.19 9.70
CA GLN A 49 -4.56 17.24 10.40
C GLN A 49 -5.52 16.36 9.61
N VAL A 50 -5.67 15.14 10.12
CA VAL A 50 -6.93 14.38 10.16
C VAL A 50 -7.36 13.69 8.85
N GLY A 51 -7.04 14.21 7.66
CA GLY A 51 -7.48 13.59 6.39
C GLY A 51 -6.88 12.22 6.10
N GLY A 52 -5.57 12.06 6.26
CA GLY A 52 -4.87 10.79 5.96
C GLY A 52 -5.06 9.68 7.02
N ILE A 53 -5.38 10.05 8.26
CA ILE A 53 -5.66 9.08 9.34
C ILE A 53 -7.04 8.44 9.12
N VAL A 54 -8.01 9.20 8.64
CA VAL A 54 -9.35 8.66 8.31
C VAL A 54 -9.28 7.72 7.11
N SER A 55 -8.44 7.99 6.09
CA SER A 55 -8.26 7.02 4.99
C SER A 55 -7.61 5.71 5.47
N LEU A 56 -6.67 5.79 6.41
CA LEU A 56 -6.02 4.62 7.02
C LEU A 56 -6.99 3.82 7.91
N LEU A 57 -7.95 4.50 8.56
CA LEU A 57 -9.04 3.87 9.31
C LEU A 57 -10.07 3.17 8.39
N VAL A 58 -10.35 3.72 7.21
CA VAL A 58 -11.24 3.09 6.22
C VAL A 58 -10.61 1.81 5.63
N LEU A 59 -9.28 1.76 5.49
CA LEU A 59 -8.57 0.54 5.08
C LEU A 59 -8.70 -0.61 6.10
N LEU A 60 -8.66 -0.30 7.40
CA LEU A 60 -8.85 -1.29 8.45
C LEU A 60 -10.27 -1.88 8.45
N TRP A 61 -11.27 -1.13 8.00
CA TRP A 61 -12.64 -1.62 7.89
C TRP A 61 -12.79 -2.71 6.81
N ASN A 62 -12.04 -2.63 5.71
CA ASN A 62 -12.07 -3.62 4.62
C ASN A 62 -11.25 -4.88 4.89
N LEU A 63 -10.33 -4.87 5.86
CA LEU A 63 -9.62 -6.08 6.30
C LEU A 63 -10.52 -7.04 7.08
N TYR A 64 -11.58 -6.53 7.75
CA TYR A 64 -12.43 -7.33 8.64
C TYR A 64 -13.45 -8.22 7.92
N ALA A 65 -13.67 -8.07 6.61
CA ALA A 65 -14.62 -8.91 5.88
C ALA A 65 -13.93 -9.96 5.00
N PHE A 66 -12.96 -10.65 5.60
CA PHE A 66 -12.65 -12.04 5.24
C PHE A 66 -13.69 -12.94 5.93
N SER A 67 -14.84 -13.11 5.31
CA SER A 67 -15.83 -14.07 5.80
C SER A 67 -15.65 -15.40 5.06
N SER A 68 -14.64 -16.19 5.43
CA SER A 68 -14.66 -17.61 5.07
C SER A 68 -15.88 -18.24 5.74
N HIS A 69 -16.94 -18.52 4.97
CA HIS A 69 -18.06 -19.30 5.46
C HIS A 69 -17.70 -20.78 5.35
N LEU A 70 -17.39 -21.40 6.48
CA LEU A 70 -17.35 -22.85 6.60
C LEU A 70 -18.80 -23.35 6.58
N PHE A 71 -19.28 -23.87 5.45
CA PHE A 71 -20.52 -24.63 5.40
C PHE A 71 -20.19 -26.13 5.50
N PRO A 72 -20.39 -26.78 6.67
CA PRO A 72 -20.36 -28.22 6.74
C PRO A 72 -21.76 -28.72 6.41
N TRP A 73 -22.12 -28.84 5.13
CA TRP A 73 -23.33 -29.60 4.79
C TRP A 73 -23.14 -30.54 3.60
N THR A 74 -22.81 -31.78 3.98
CA THR A 74 -23.16 -33.08 3.39
C THR A 74 -23.18 -33.22 1.86
N ALA A 75 -22.25 -34.04 1.37
CA ALA A 75 -22.50 -35.29 0.65
C ALA A 75 -21.55 -35.48 -0.54
N ASN A 76 -20.29 -35.72 -0.24
CA ASN A 76 -19.50 -36.84 -0.76
C ASN A 76 -18.10 -36.71 -0.16
N SER A 77 -17.51 -37.85 0.19
CA SER A 77 -16.11 -37.95 0.61
C SER A 77 -15.18 -37.68 -0.58
N SER A 78 -15.20 -36.48 -1.13
CA SER A 78 -14.22 -36.00 -2.09
C SER A 78 -13.00 -35.54 -1.31
N PHE A 79 -11.88 -36.18 -1.63
CA PHE A 79 -10.54 -35.82 -1.20
C PHE A 79 -10.39 -34.29 -1.07
N VAL A 80 -10.12 -33.82 0.16
CA VAL A 80 -9.63 -32.48 0.42
C VAL A 80 -8.51 -32.22 -0.57
N SER A 81 -8.68 -31.26 -1.48
CA SER A 81 -7.57 -30.91 -2.35
C SER A 81 -6.56 -30.15 -1.48
N THR A 82 -5.44 -30.79 -1.17
CA THR A 82 -4.35 -30.20 -0.36
C THR A 82 -3.95 -28.82 -0.87
N ASN A 83 -4.10 -28.60 -2.18
CA ASN A 83 -3.82 -27.34 -2.86
C ASN A 83 -4.73 -26.19 -2.42
N GLN A 84 -6.04 -26.40 -2.25
CA GLN A 84 -6.95 -25.34 -1.81
C GLN A 84 -6.69 -24.94 -0.35
N LEU A 85 -6.33 -25.91 0.49
CA LEU A 85 -5.93 -25.65 1.88
C LEU A 85 -4.65 -24.82 1.94
N GLU A 86 -3.64 -25.14 1.13
CA GLU A 86 -2.39 -24.37 1.04
C GLU A 86 -2.64 -22.94 0.56
N VAL A 87 -3.51 -22.76 -0.44
CA VAL A 87 -3.90 -21.42 -0.94
C VAL A 87 -4.61 -20.62 0.16
N HIS A 88 -5.56 -21.23 0.89
CA HIS A 88 -6.24 -20.59 2.01
C HIS A 88 -5.25 -20.17 3.11
N GLN A 89 -4.36 -21.07 3.52
CA GLN A 89 -3.32 -20.79 4.52
C GLN A 89 -2.43 -19.62 4.08
N TYR A 90 -1.98 -19.63 2.83
CA TYR A 90 -1.16 -18.55 2.29
C TYR A 90 -1.89 -17.20 2.26
N ILE A 91 -3.18 -17.19 1.90
CA ILE A 91 -4.00 -15.97 1.94
C ILE A 91 -4.13 -15.45 3.37
N GLN A 92 -4.35 -16.34 4.35
CA GLN A 92 -4.44 -15.97 5.75
C GLN A 92 -3.12 -15.40 6.29
N GLU A 93 -1.99 -16.07 6.04
CA GLU A 93 -0.66 -15.60 6.43
C GLU A 93 -0.35 -14.23 5.80
N SER A 94 -0.70 -14.05 4.52
CA SER A 94 -0.54 -12.78 3.80
C SER A 94 -1.36 -11.65 4.45
N ALA A 95 -2.59 -11.94 4.87
CA ALA A 95 -3.45 -10.97 5.57
C ALA A 95 -2.90 -10.61 6.97
N GLU A 96 -2.37 -11.58 7.71
CA GLU A 96 -1.73 -11.34 9.00
C GLU A 96 -0.47 -10.47 8.87
N ILE A 97 0.34 -10.71 7.84
CA ILE A 97 1.52 -9.89 7.53
C ILE A 97 1.10 -8.45 7.19
N GLU A 98 0.07 -8.28 6.36
CA GLU A 98 -0.46 -6.98 5.98
C GLU A 98 -0.99 -6.20 7.20
N LEU A 99 -1.71 -6.87 8.11
CA LEU A 99 -2.17 -6.29 9.36
C LEU A 99 -1.01 -5.81 10.23
N ALA A 100 -0.01 -6.66 10.44
CA ALA A 100 1.16 -6.33 11.24
C ALA A 100 1.94 -5.16 10.62
N LEU A 101 2.09 -5.12 9.29
CA LEU A 101 2.74 -4.01 8.59
C LEU A 101 1.99 -2.68 8.78
N ASN A 102 0.66 -2.71 8.64
CA ASN A 102 -0.19 -1.54 8.84
C ASN A 102 -0.15 -1.02 10.28
N GLU A 103 -0.07 -1.92 11.26
CA GLU A 103 0.11 -1.55 12.66
C GLU A 103 1.44 -0.82 12.90
N GLN A 104 2.54 -1.31 12.32
CA GLN A 104 3.85 -0.66 12.41
C GLN A 104 3.81 0.75 11.78
N ILE A 105 3.23 0.89 10.59
CA ILE A 105 3.07 2.19 9.91
C ILE A 105 2.24 3.15 10.77
N ARG A 106 1.12 2.68 11.31
CA ARG A 106 0.25 3.48 12.18
C ARG A 106 0.98 3.95 13.43
N SER A 107 1.73 3.06 14.09
CA SER A 107 2.53 3.40 15.26
C SER A 107 3.52 4.53 14.97
N LEU A 108 4.29 4.41 13.87
CA LEU A 108 5.25 5.44 13.45
C LEU A 108 4.59 6.78 13.14
N ILE A 109 3.47 6.78 12.42
CA ILE A 109 2.73 8.02 12.10
C ILE A 109 2.17 8.66 13.36
N THR A 110 1.67 7.87 14.31
CA THR A 110 1.11 8.35 15.58
C THR A 110 2.21 9.01 16.41
N GLN A 111 3.34 8.31 16.59
CA GLN A 111 4.51 8.84 17.29
C GLN A 111 5.07 10.10 16.62
N TYR A 112 5.05 10.16 15.28
CA TYR A 112 5.46 11.35 14.54
C TYR A 112 4.55 12.55 14.85
N ASN A 113 3.23 12.34 14.82
CA ASN A 113 2.25 13.39 15.07
C ASN A 113 2.30 13.90 16.52
N GLU A 114 2.60 13.00 17.47
CA GLU A 114 2.77 13.32 18.88
C GLU A 114 4.14 13.94 19.21
N ASN A 115 5.05 14.03 18.23
CA ASN A 115 6.45 14.43 18.41
C ASN A 115 7.23 13.53 19.40
N SER A 116 6.81 12.29 19.56
CA SER A 116 7.46 11.26 20.38
C SER A 116 8.34 10.31 19.55
N LEU A 117 8.31 10.43 18.22
CA LEU A 117 9.12 9.62 17.32
C LEU A 117 10.62 9.87 17.54
N THR A 118 11.38 8.79 17.65
CA THR A 118 12.85 8.80 17.78
C THR A 118 13.46 7.84 16.76
N ASP A 119 14.76 7.96 16.52
CA ASP A 119 15.49 7.05 15.61
C ASP A 119 15.37 5.58 16.05
N PHE A 120 15.34 5.33 17.36
CA PHE A 120 15.13 3.99 17.93
C PHE A 120 13.82 3.35 17.44
N HIS A 121 12.70 4.09 17.49
CA HIS A 121 11.40 3.60 17.01
C HIS A 121 11.43 3.25 15.52
N ILE A 122 12.15 4.06 14.72
CA ILE A 122 12.27 3.82 13.29
C ILE A 122 13.11 2.57 13.01
N GLU A 123 14.22 2.38 13.72
CA GLU A 123 15.08 1.20 13.60
C GLU A 123 14.36 -0.08 14.06
N GLU A 124 13.61 -0.01 15.16
CA GLU A 124 12.79 -1.11 15.66
C GLU A 124 11.72 -1.50 14.63
N ALA A 125 11.00 -0.53 14.07
CA ALA A 125 10.03 -0.78 13.03
C ALA A 125 10.67 -1.37 11.77
N GLN A 126 11.83 -0.87 11.33
CA GLN A 126 12.57 -1.41 10.19
C GLN A 126 12.99 -2.87 10.42
N LYS A 127 13.43 -3.22 11.64
CA LYS A 127 13.75 -4.59 12.03
C LYS A 127 12.52 -5.49 12.02
N ASN A 128 11.41 -5.03 12.59
CA ASN A 128 10.15 -5.79 12.60
C ASN A 128 9.63 -6.02 11.18
N MET A 129 9.66 -4.99 10.32
CA MET A 129 9.30 -5.10 8.91
C MET A 129 10.19 -6.11 8.18
N PHE A 130 11.49 -6.15 8.49
CA PHE A 130 12.41 -7.10 7.87
C PHE A 130 12.08 -8.54 8.27
N GLU A 131 11.77 -8.79 9.54
CA GLU A 131 11.35 -10.12 10.00
C GLU A 131 9.98 -10.53 9.42
N LEU A 132 9.03 -9.60 9.27
CA LEU A 132 7.77 -9.87 8.58
C LEU A 132 7.98 -10.20 7.10
N GLN A 133 8.88 -9.49 6.41
CA GLN A 133 9.18 -9.71 5.00
C GLN A 133 9.79 -11.10 4.75
N LYS A 134 10.61 -11.61 5.68
CA LYS A 134 11.15 -12.98 5.60
C LYS A 134 10.07 -14.05 5.63
N LYS A 135 9.02 -13.85 6.43
CA LYS A 135 7.90 -14.81 6.54
C LYS A 135 7.13 -14.99 5.22
N MET A 136 7.22 -14.00 4.33
CA MET A 136 6.56 -13.99 3.02
C MET A 136 7.37 -14.70 1.92
N GLU A 137 8.57 -15.23 2.22
CA GLU A 137 9.40 -15.87 1.21
C GLU A 137 8.80 -17.21 0.72
N THR A 138 8.02 -17.13 -0.36
CA THR A 138 7.60 -18.29 -1.16
C THR A 138 8.23 -18.26 -2.55
N ASN A 139 8.64 -19.42 -3.07
CA ASN A 139 9.15 -19.56 -4.45
C ASN A 139 8.09 -20.12 -5.40
N GLU A 140 6.87 -20.30 -4.92
CA GLU A 140 5.81 -20.93 -5.69
C GLU A 140 5.23 -19.97 -6.73
N PRO A 141 5.18 -20.35 -8.02
CA PRO A 141 4.68 -19.49 -9.09
C PRO A 141 3.25 -18.97 -8.85
N ARG A 142 2.38 -19.81 -8.28
CA ARG A 142 0.98 -19.47 -7.98
C ARG A 142 0.82 -18.27 -7.05
N PHE A 143 1.79 -18.03 -6.16
CA PHE A 143 1.73 -16.95 -5.18
C PHE A 143 2.50 -15.69 -5.59
N LEU A 144 3.08 -15.66 -6.79
CA LEU A 144 3.93 -14.54 -7.22
C LEU A 144 3.20 -13.19 -7.28
N ALA A 145 1.94 -13.18 -7.70
CA ALA A 145 1.14 -11.95 -7.78
C ALA A 145 0.94 -11.34 -6.38
N MET A 146 0.50 -12.15 -5.40
CA MET A 146 0.32 -11.73 -4.00
C MET A 146 1.65 -11.36 -3.35
N LYS A 147 2.71 -12.13 -3.60
CA LYS A 147 4.06 -11.81 -3.15
C LYS A 147 4.54 -10.46 -3.71
N SER A 148 4.25 -10.15 -4.98
CA SER A 148 4.60 -8.87 -5.59
C SER A 148 3.84 -7.73 -4.94
N TYR A 149 2.53 -7.89 -4.72
CA TYR A 149 1.71 -6.93 -3.99
C TYR A 149 2.30 -6.59 -2.62
N LEU A 150 2.57 -7.61 -1.80
CA LEU A 150 3.13 -7.41 -0.47
C LEU A 150 4.53 -6.78 -0.52
N ARG A 151 5.39 -7.14 -1.49
CA ARG A 151 6.70 -6.48 -1.69
C ARG A 151 6.56 -4.99 -1.94
N GLU A 152 5.57 -4.57 -2.72
CA GLU A 152 5.30 -3.16 -2.96
C GLU A 152 4.83 -2.45 -1.69
N GLN A 153 4.00 -3.10 -0.86
CA GLN A 153 3.59 -2.58 0.45
C GLN A 153 4.80 -2.38 1.39
N PHE A 154 5.70 -3.36 1.48
CA PHE A 154 6.93 -3.23 2.24
C PHE A 154 7.83 -2.12 1.70
N SER A 155 7.96 -1.98 0.37
CA SER A 155 8.75 -0.91 -0.23
C SER A 155 8.23 0.48 0.18
N LEU A 156 6.91 0.68 0.14
CA LEU A 156 6.27 1.92 0.58
C LEU A 156 6.49 2.17 2.09
N ALA A 157 6.39 1.12 2.92
CA ALA A 157 6.66 1.22 4.35
C ALA A 157 8.12 1.62 4.65
N TYR A 158 9.09 1.02 3.95
CA TYR A 158 10.49 1.41 4.07
C TYR A 158 10.74 2.84 3.59
N GLN A 159 10.12 3.26 2.50
CA GLN A 159 10.18 4.66 2.05
C GLN A 159 9.65 5.60 3.15
N LEU A 160 8.53 5.26 3.79
CA LEU A 160 7.99 6.06 4.90
C LEU A 160 9.00 6.19 6.04
N THR A 161 9.65 5.10 6.44
CA THR A 161 10.68 5.14 7.51
C THR A 161 11.86 6.06 7.14
N ASN A 162 12.28 6.08 5.88
CA ASN A 162 13.35 6.97 5.41
C ASN A 162 12.92 8.44 5.41
N VAL A 163 11.69 8.72 4.97
CA VAL A 163 11.12 10.07 4.99
C VAL A 163 11.00 10.58 6.43
N LEU A 164 10.59 9.72 7.37
CA LEU A 164 10.45 10.09 8.78
C LEU A 164 11.78 10.50 9.43
N LYS A 165 12.92 9.90 9.03
CA LYS A 165 14.28 10.29 9.47
C LYS A 165 14.72 11.67 8.97
N THR A 166 14.09 12.20 7.91
CA THR A 166 14.48 13.49 7.35
C THR A 166 14.00 14.66 8.20
N LYS A 167 14.68 15.80 8.07
CA LYS A 167 14.28 17.04 8.75
C LYS A 167 12.90 17.50 8.28
N ASN A 168 12.12 18.02 9.22
CA ASN A 168 10.80 18.57 8.92
C ASN A 168 10.91 19.67 7.86
N SER A 169 10.26 19.44 6.72
CA SER A 169 10.26 20.30 5.55
C SER A 169 8.97 20.10 4.76
N GLU A 170 8.62 21.03 3.89
CA GLU A 170 7.46 20.87 2.98
C GLU A 170 7.61 19.62 2.09
N ILE A 171 8.84 19.30 1.70
CA ILE A 171 9.17 18.11 0.91
C ILE A 171 8.81 16.84 1.67
N LYS A 172 9.20 16.75 2.95
CA LYS A 172 8.85 15.61 3.82
C LYS A 172 7.34 15.37 3.87
N TYR A 173 6.54 16.42 4.02
CA TYR A 173 5.08 16.29 4.09
C TYR A 173 4.48 15.79 2.77
N ARG A 174 4.95 16.31 1.62
CA ARG A 174 4.51 15.84 0.29
C ARG A 174 4.90 14.38 0.05
N GLU A 175 6.10 13.98 0.46
CA GLU A 175 6.54 12.59 0.34
C GLU A 175 5.72 11.65 1.22
N MET A 176 5.42 12.03 2.47
CA MET A 176 4.53 11.26 3.35
C MET A 176 3.13 11.11 2.74
N GLU A 177 2.56 12.20 2.22
CA GLU A 177 1.24 12.18 1.58
C GLU A 177 1.21 11.28 0.33
N TYR A 178 2.24 11.37 -0.50
CA TYR A 178 2.41 10.52 -1.68
C TYR A 178 2.47 9.03 -1.29
N ILE A 179 3.27 8.69 -0.28
CA ILE A 179 3.41 7.31 0.19
C ILE A 179 2.08 6.77 0.73
N ILE A 180 1.38 7.54 1.57
CA ILE A 180 0.07 7.15 2.11
C ILE A 180 -0.96 6.97 0.99
N THR A 181 -0.98 7.87 0.01
CA THR A 181 -1.88 7.79 -1.14
C THR A 181 -1.62 6.52 -1.95
N ASN A 182 -0.36 6.17 -2.18
CA ASN A 182 0.00 4.95 -2.89
C ASN A 182 -0.33 3.68 -2.10
N GLN A 183 -0.15 3.68 -0.77
CA GLN A 183 -0.58 2.56 0.07
C GLN A 183 -2.09 2.32 -0.04
N ASN A 184 -2.88 3.41 -0.03
CA ASN A 184 -4.33 3.33 -0.22
C ASN A 184 -4.70 2.78 -1.61
N ALA A 185 -4.04 3.25 -2.67
CA ALA A 185 -4.28 2.78 -4.02
C ALA A 185 -3.94 1.29 -4.19
N GLN A 186 -2.87 0.82 -3.54
CA GLN A 186 -2.46 -0.58 -3.55
C GLN A 186 -3.49 -1.50 -2.86
N SER A 187 -4.23 -1.01 -1.86
CA SER A 187 -5.30 -1.80 -1.25
C SER A 187 -6.42 -2.18 -2.24
N VAL A 188 -6.67 -1.36 -3.27
CA VAL A 188 -7.60 -1.75 -4.35
C VAL A 188 -7.02 -2.90 -5.16
N ARG A 189 -5.73 -2.84 -5.47
CA ARG A 189 -4.99 -3.89 -6.19
C ARG A 189 -4.95 -5.21 -5.42
N ARG A 190 -5.00 -5.19 -4.08
CA ARG A 190 -5.09 -6.39 -3.24
C ARG A 190 -6.25 -7.30 -3.68
N ASN A 191 -7.43 -6.73 -3.87
CA ASN A 191 -8.62 -7.50 -4.22
C ASN A 191 -8.50 -8.08 -5.64
N GLU A 192 -7.94 -7.32 -6.58
CA GLU A 192 -7.66 -7.80 -7.94
C GLU A 192 -6.71 -9.00 -7.93
N VAL A 193 -5.61 -8.91 -7.15
CA VAL A 193 -4.63 -9.98 -7.00
C VAL A 193 -5.21 -11.21 -6.30
N LEU A 194 -6.11 -11.00 -5.33
CA LEU A 194 -6.81 -12.10 -4.66
C LEU A 194 -7.76 -12.81 -5.63
N VAL A 195 -8.51 -12.08 -6.45
CA VAL A 195 -9.37 -12.67 -7.49
C VAL A 195 -8.53 -13.46 -8.49
N GLU A 196 -7.42 -12.90 -8.98
CA GLU A 196 -6.52 -13.60 -9.91
C GLU A 196 -6.01 -14.93 -9.32
N LEU A 197 -5.64 -14.92 -8.04
CA LEU A 197 -5.21 -16.13 -7.33
C LEU A 197 -6.34 -17.17 -7.25
N LEU A 198 -7.53 -16.75 -6.81
CA LEU A 198 -8.69 -17.65 -6.66
C LEU A 198 -9.15 -18.21 -8.00
N GLU A 199 -9.17 -17.41 -9.07
CA GLU A 199 -9.51 -17.85 -10.43
C GLU A 199 -8.47 -18.85 -10.98
N SER A 200 -7.18 -18.61 -10.73
CA SER A 200 -6.11 -19.51 -11.17
C SER A 200 -6.20 -20.90 -10.53
N GLU A 201 -6.70 -20.97 -9.29
CA GLU A 201 -6.88 -22.19 -8.51
C GLU A 201 -8.31 -22.74 -8.59
N LYS A 202 -9.18 -22.11 -9.41
CA LYS A 202 -10.59 -22.48 -9.61
C LYS A 202 -11.39 -22.52 -8.29
N ILE A 203 -11.07 -21.63 -7.36
CA ILE A 203 -11.76 -21.49 -6.09
C ILE A 203 -12.97 -20.55 -6.29
N PRO A 204 -14.20 -20.98 -6.00
CA PRO A 204 -15.38 -20.14 -6.15
C PRO A 204 -15.37 -18.99 -5.14
N TYR A 205 -15.73 -17.80 -5.61
CA TYR A 205 -15.76 -16.58 -4.81
C TYR A 205 -16.97 -15.70 -5.12
N GLU A 206 -17.36 -14.87 -4.16
CA GLU A 206 -18.47 -13.92 -4.25
C GLU A 206 -17.99 -12.54 -3.78
N TRP A 207 -18.42 -11.51 -4.51
CA TRP A 207 -18.25 -10.12 -4.09
C TRP A 207 -19.36 -9.75 -3.10
N LEU A 208 -18.96 -9.30 -1.91
CA LEU A 208 -19.86 -8.80 -0.90
C LEU A 208 -20.20 -7.33 -1.15
N GLU A 209 -21.36 -6.87 -0.67
CA GLU A 209 -21.84 -5.48 -0.86
C GLU A 209 -20.91 -4.41 -0.26
N ASN A 210 -20.06 -4.80 0.67
CA ASN A 210 -19.03 -3.95 1.29
C ASN A 210 -17.73 -3.85 0.45
N GLY A 211 -17.65 -4.51 -0.71
CA GLY A 211 -16.49 -4.50 -1.59
C GLY A 211 -15.39 -5.50 -1.21
N THR A 212 -15.66 -6.45 -0.30
CA THR A 212 -14.75 -7.54 0.02
C THR A 212 -15.10 -8.84 -0.71
N ILE A 213 -14.19 -9.80 -0.66
CA ILE A 213 -14.29 -11.08 -1.35
C ILE A 213 -14.52 -12.18 -0.31
N SER A 214 -15.60 -12.92 -0.48
CA SER A 214 -15.87 -14.18 0.22
C SER A 214 -15.50 -15.33 -0.71
N TYR A 215 -14.93 -16.42 -0.21
CA TYR A 215 -14.66 -17.60 -1.01
C TYR A 215 -14.88 -18.88 -0.21
N GLN A 216 -15.20 -19.96 -0.91
CA GLN A 216 -15.42 -21.28 -0.35
C GLN A 216 -14.29 -22.20 -0.80
N TYR A 217 -13.74 -22.97 0.14
CA TYR A 217 -12.78 -24.03 -0.16
C TYR A 217 -13.32 -25.35 0.40
N GLU A 218 -13.10 -26.45 -0.32
CA GLU A 218 -13.58 -27.77 0.11
C GLU A 218 -12.64 -28.34 1.18
N VAL A 219 -13.21 -28.74 2.32
CA VAL A 219 -12.54 -29.43 3.45
C VAL A 219 -13.04 -30.86 3.56
#